data_AF-A0AB35FVJ9-F1
#
_entry.id   AF-A0AB35FVJ9-F1
#
_cell.length_a   1.000
_cell.length_b   1.000
_cell.length_c   1.000
_cell.angle_alpha   90.00
_cell.angle_beta   90.00
_cell.angle_gamma   90.00
#
_symmetry.space_group_name_H-M   'P 1'
#
loop_
_entity.id
_entity.type
_entity.pdbx_description
1 polymer ?
#
loop_
_entity_poly.entity_id
_entity_poly.type
_entity_poly.pdbx_seq_one_letter_code
_entity_poly.pdbx_strand_id
1 'polypeptide(L)'
;VTYTDGKETGRVVKSNEITTPAVDEVVEVGTKKGVVTTTEEVVEKEVIKHGSSTVQNPALPKGTRNVKVQGVDGEKEVTYTVTKADGQEVSKVKKSETVTKPAVDEVIEEGTGPVITTKEETKTEEVDFQVKEVPNPALPEGVRNVTTSGKKGVRTIVYTVTYADGVETGRVEKSNTITTPAVDEVVEVGTKKATAPVVTTENVTETQVIYHGTITLSNPDLPKGTKRIKIAGVDGEKTVVYTITKTNGVETSRVVRDEQITKTPITQVVEIGTKESGSSQSNASQDQKDPSDKAQDSKGQGQKDSTGKVQDPKDQAKPGSDAATSSQSGQTDRPQQPQYSRVNRNAEEKKNLPNTGEHANGLVALLGLVLASVTAFFNFRRKKH
;
A
#
# COMPACT_ATOMS: atom_id res chain seq x y z
N VAL A 1 -6.46 -182.14 -12.13
CA VAL A 1 -6.58 -182.84 -10.83
C VAL A 1 -6.09 -184.27 -11.04
N THR A 2 -5.34 -184.82 -10.09
CA THR A 2 -4.83 -186.19 -10.11
C THR A 2 -5.26 -186.92 -8.84
N TYR A 3 -5.49 -188.22 -8.96
CA TYR A 3 -5.97 -189.09 -7.89
C TYR A 3 -5.14 -190.36 -7.84
N THR A 4 -5.05 -190.98 -6.67
CA THR A 4 -4.42 -192.30 -6.46
C THR A 4 -5.21 -193.01 -5.35
N ASP A 5 -5.50 -194.30 -5.54
CA ASP A 5 -6.36 -195.11 -4.67
C ASP A 5 -7.67 -194.40 -4.25
N GLY A 6 -8.32 -193.76 -5.23
CA GLY A 6 -9.60 -193.05 -5.06
C GLY A 6 -9.51 -191.71 -4.33
N LYS A 7 -8.34 -191.28 -3.86
CA LYS A 7 -8.15 -190.02 -3.12
C LYS A 7 -7.40 -188.97 -3.95
N GLU A 8 -7.74 -187.70 -3.79
CA GLU A 8 -7.12 -186.61 -4.55
C GLU A 8 -5.67 -186.39 -4.08
N THR A 9 -4.72 -186.60 -4.99
CA THR A 9 -3.27 -186.49 -4.72
C THR A 9 -2.66 -185.22 -5.31
N GLY A 10 -3.40 -184.43 -6.10
CA GLY A 10 -2.95 -183.12 -6.54
C GLY A 10 -3.94 -182.30 -7.37
N ARG A 11 -3.96 -180.99 -7.16
CA ARG A 11 -4.73 -180.03 -7.95
C ARG A 11 -3.86 -178.83 -8.31
N VAL A 12 -3.69 -178.61 -9.61
CA VAL A 12 -3.04 -177.43 -10.18
C VAL A 12 -4.12 -176.50 -10.72
N VAL A 13 -4.09 -175.24 -10.30
CA VAL A 13 -4.97 -174.17 -10.82
C VAL A 13 -4.47 -173.75 -12.20
N LYS A 14 -5.36 -173.61 -13.18
CA LYS A 14 -4.97 -173.43 -14.60
C LYS A 14 -4.95 -171.97 -15.08
N SER A 15 -5.70 -171.10 -14.42
CA SER A 15 -5.69 -169.64 -14.57
C SER A 15 -6.43 -169.00 -13.37
N ASN A 16 -6.25 -167.70 -13.18
CA ASN A 16 -7.03 -166.88 -12.24
C ASN A 16 -7.07 -165.46 -12.82
N GLU A 17 -8.26 -164.89 -13.01
CA GLU A 17 -8.45 -163.72 -13.90
C GLU A 17 -9.48 -162.75 -13.29
N ILE A 18 -9.21 -161.44 -13.38
CA ILE A 18 -10.02 -160.41 -12.72
C ILE A 18 -11.04 -159.86 -13.72
N THR A 19 -12.33 -160.11 -13.47
CA THR A 19 -13.41 -159.89 -14.45
C THR A 19 -14.11 -158.53 -14.36
N THR A 20 -13.76 -157.68 -13.38
CA THR A 20 -14.28 -156.31 -13.24
C THR A 20 -13.19 -155.34 -12.78
N PRO A 21 -12.96 -154.21 -13.46
CA PRO A 21 -12.08 -153.16 -12.97
C PRO A 21 -12.73 -152.40 -11.79
N ALA A 22 -11.89 -151.78 -10.94
CA ALA A 22 -12.35 -150.81 -9.96
C ALA A 22 -12.69 -149.46 -10.62
N VAL A 23 -13.49 -148.64 -9.95
CA VAL A 23 -13.85 -147.27 -10.36
C VAL A 23 -13.51 -146.33 -9.20
N ASP A 24 -12.85 -145.21 -9.50
CA ASP A 24 -12.41 -144.24 -8.50
C ASP A 24 -13.56 -143.37 -7.97
N GLU A 25 -13.51 -143.03 -6.68
CA GLU A 25 -14.48 -142.15 -6.02
C GLU A 25 -14.06 -140.67 -6.15
N VAL A 26 -14.93 -139.83 -6.71
CA VAL A 26 -14.67 -138.39 -6.89
C VAL A 26 -15.35 -137.60 -5.78
N VAL A 27 -14.55 -136.93 -4.95
CA VAL A 27 -15.01 -136.07 -3.86
C VAL A 27 -14.81 -134.59 -4.24
N GLU A 28 -15.89 -133.84 -4.34
CA GLU A 28 -15.85 -132.41 -4.67
C GLU A 28 -15.74 -131.56 -3.39
N VAL A 29 -14.74 -130.66 -3.32
CA VAL A 29 -14.39 -129.92 -2.09
C VAL A 29 -14.61 -128.41 -2.28
N GLY A 30 -15.63 -127.86 -1.60
CA GLY A 30 -16.05 -126.46 -1.78
C GLY A 30 -15.09 -125.42 -1.20
N THR A 31 -14.44 -124.63 -2.07
CA THR A 31 -13.43 -123.62 -1.73
C THR A 31 -14.00 -122.27 -1.26
N LYS A 32 -14.82 -122.26 -0.21
CA LYS A 32 -15.36 -121.02 0.35
C LYS A 32 -14.32 -120.31 1.25
N LYS A 33 -13.43 -119.53 0.62
CA LYS A 33 -12.43 -118.69 1.33
C LYS A 33 -13.14 -117.77 2.34
N GLY A 34 -12.92 -117.99 3.63
CA GLY A 34 -13.36 -117.06 4.67
C GLY A 34 -12.54 -115.78 4.58
N VAL A 35 -13.20 -114.64 4.37
CA VAL A 35 -12.56 -113.32 4.39
C VAL A 35 -12.11 -113.04 5.82
N VAL A 36 -10.80 -112.87 6.02
CA VAL A 36 -10.27 -112.60 7.35
C VAL A 36 -10.49 -111.12 7.64
N THR A 37 -11.36 -110.83 8.61
CA THR A 37 -11.69 -109.48 9.02
C THR A 37 -11.01 -109.18 10.36
N THR A 38 -10.19 -108.14 10.39
CA THR A 38 -9.42 -107.72 11.58
C THR A 38 -9.72 -106.26 11.89
N THR A 39 -9.88 -105.94 13.17
CA THR A 39 -10.01 -104.56 13.67
C THR A 39 -8.76 -104.14 14.42
N GLU A 40 -8.25 -102.95 14.11
CA GLU A 40 -7.14 -102.31 14.83
C GLU A 40 -7.52 -100.89 15.26
N GLU A 41 -6.77 -100.32 16.21
CA GLU A 41 -6.95 -98.94 16.63
C GLU A 41 -5.75 -98.10 16.18
N VAL A 42 -6.03 -97.09 15.35
CA VAL A 42 -5.03 -96.18 14.79
C VAL A 42 -5.22 -94.81 15.42
N VAL A 43 -4.14 -94.20 15.89
CA VAL A 43 -4.14 -92.84 16.44
C VAL A 43 -3.50 -91.90 15.44
N GLU A 44 -4.23 -90.87 15.04
CA GLU A 44 -3.75 -89.83 14.13
C GLU A 44 -3.70 -88.47 14.84
N LYS A 45 -2.63 -87.71 14.60
CA LYS A 45 -2.45 -86.36 15.12
C LYS A 45 -3.03 -85.35 14.13
N GLU A 46 -3.98 -84.55 14.59
CA GLU A 46 -4.62 -83.48 13.82
C GLU A 46 -4.36 -82.12 14.48
N VAL A 47 -4.23 -81.08 13.67
CA VAL A 47 -3.93 -79.71 14.12
C VAL A 47 -5.24 -78.97 14.45
N ILE A 48 -5.33 -78.40 15.64
CA ILE A 48 -6.39 -77.44 15.99
C ILE A 48 -5.92 -76.05 15.55
N LYS A 49 -6.56 -75.47 14.55
CA LYS A 49 -6.26 -74.09 14.14
C LYS A 49 -6.67 -73.11 15.23
N HIS A 50 -5.79 -72.18 15.57
CA HIS A 50 -6.10 -71.09 16.49
C HIS A 50 -7.16 -70.14 15.91
N GLY A 51 -8.00 -69.57 16.77
CA GLY A 51 -8.85 -68.44 16.45
C GLY A 51 -8.07 -67.13 16.45
N SER A 52 -8.74 -66.04 16.07
CA SER A 52 -8.22 -64.68 16.21
C SER A 52 -9.30 -63.78 16.79
N SER A 53 -8.89 -62.87 17.67
CA SER A 53 -9.74 -61.96 18.42
C SER A 53 -9.18 -60.54 18.34
N THR A 54 -10.03 -59.52 18.51
CA THR A 54 -9.61 -58.12 18.43
C THR A 54 -10.03 -57.34 19.67
N VAL A 55 -9.07 -56.68 20.31
CA VAL A 55 -9.26 -55.82 21.48
C VAL A 55 -9.00 -54.38 21.06
N GLN A 56 -9.97 -53.50 21.28
CA GLN A 56 -9.88 -52.08 20.94
C GLN A 56 -9.08 -51.33 22.03
N ASN A 57 -8.03 -50.59 21.64
CA ASN A 57 -7.16 -49.84 22.55
C ASN A 57 -7.22 -48.32 22.23
N PRO A 58 -7.78 -47.48 23.13
CA PRO A 58 -7.88 -46.03 22.91
C PRO A 58 -6.56 -45.28 23.11
N ALA A 59 -5.48 -45.94 23.58
CA ALA A 59 -4.15 -45.35 23.69
C ALA A 59 -3.31 -45.45 22.39
N LEU A 60 -3.77 -46.25 21.41
CA LEU A 60 -3.13 -46.37 20.09
C LEU A 60 -3.92 -45.56 19.04
N PRO A 61 -3.28 -44.79 18.15
CA PRO A 61 -3.97 -44.05 17.09
C PRO A 61 -4.78 -44.95 16.16
N LYS A 62 -5.94 -44.44 15.72
CA LYS A 62 -6.87 -45.15 14.84
C LYS A 62 -6.19 -45.70 13.58
N GLY A 63 -6.41 -46.99 13.32
CA GLY A 63 -5.78 -47.72 12.21
C GLY A 63 -4.45 -48.39 12.54
N THR A 64 -3.88 -48.15 13.73
CA THR A 64 -2.78 -48.96 14.27
C THR A 64 -3.29 -50.37 14.57
N ARG A 65 -2.52 -51.41 14.24
CA ARG A 65 -2.81 -52.81 14.63
C ARG A 65 -1.52 -53.50 15.09
N ASN A 66 -1.55 -54.09 16.29
CA ASN A 66 -0.43 -54.79 16.90
C ASN A 66 -0.85 -56.22 17.28
N VAL A 67 0.04 -57.20 17.14
CA VAL A 67 -0.17 -58.54 17.73
C VAL A 67 0.19 -58.48 19.22
N LYS A 68 -0.80 -58.69 20.10
CA LYS A 68 -0.65 -58.65 21.56
C LYS A 68 -0.41 -60.03 22.16
N VAL A 69 -1.01 -61.05 21.57
CA VAL A 69 -0.73 -62.47 21.83
C VAL A 69 -0.63 -63.14 20.47
N GLN A 70 0.49 -63.83 20.21
CA GLN A 70 0.67 -64.55 18.96
C GLN A 70 -0.20 -65.82 18.97
N GLY A 71 -0.97 -66.03 17.90
CA GLY A 71 -1.74 -67.26 17.71
C GLY A 71 -0.83 -68.49 17.61
N VAL A 72 -1.20 -69.56 18.32
CA VAL A 72 -0.45 -70.84 18.35
C VAL A 72 -1.43 -71.99 18.17
N ASP A 73 -1.27 -72.74 17.08
CA ASP A 73 -2.06 -73.94 16.81
C ASP A 73 -1.95 -74.99 17.94
N GLY A 74 -3.09 -75.59 18.26
CA GLY A 74 -3.21 -76.74 19.15
C GLY A 74 -3.04 -78.08 18.43
N GLU A 75 -3.10 -79.15 19.20
CA GLU A 75 -2.94 -80.53 18.75
C GLU A 75 -4.00 -81.40 19.41
N LYS A 76 -4.54 -82.35 18.64
CA LYS A 76 -5.45 -83.38 19.13
C LYS A 76 -5.06 -84.73 18.53
N GLU A 77 -5.34 -85.79 19.28
CA GLU A 77 -5.21 -87.16 18.83
C GLU A 77 -6.60 -87.74 18.61
N VAL A 78 -6.85 -88.23 17.40
CA VAL A 78 -8.10 -88.88 17.01
C VAL A 78 -7.85 -90.37 16.90
N THR A 79 -8.56 -91.15 17.72
CA THR A 79 -8.51 -92.61 17.67
C THR A 79 -9.57 -93.11 16.69
N TYR A 80 -9.14 -93.86 15.69
CA TYR A 80 -10.01 -94.52 14.72
C TYR A 80 -9.97 -96.03 14.93
N THR A 81 -11.14 -96.67 14.94
CA THR A 81 -11.23 -98.12 14.73
C THR A 81 -11.21 -98.37 13.23
N VAL A 82 -10.16 -99.05 12.76
CA VAL A 82 -9.96 -99.41 11.36
C VAL A 82 -10.28 -100.88 11.18
N THR A 83 -11.20 -101.19 10.28
CA THR A 83 -11.55 -102.57 9.90
C THR A 83 -10.89 -102.90 8.58
N LYS A 84 -10.12 -103.99 8.57
CA LYS A 84 -9.42 -104.51 7.39
C LYS A 84 -9.99 -105.87 6.99
N ALA A 85 -10.20 -106.07 5.70
CA ALA A 85 -10.59 -107.35 5.10
C ALA A 85 -9.46 -107.84 4.19
N ASP A 86 -8.97 -109.06 4.40
CA ASP A 86 -7.80 -109.61 3.70
C ASP A 86 -6.58 -108.66 3.69
N GLY A 87 -6.42 -107.87 4.75
CA GLY A 87 -5.34 -106.89 4.95
C GLY A 87 -5.58 -105.48 4.40
N GLN A 88 -6.62 -105.25 3.61
CA GLN A 88 -6.95 -103.93 3.04
C GLN A 88 -8.00 -103.20 3.89
N GLU A 89 -7.86 -101.88 4.07
CA GLU A 89 -8.85 -101.06 4.78
C GLU A 89 -10.19 -101.03 4.03
N VAL A 90 -11.27 -101.37 4.74
CA VAL A 90 -12.64 -101.35 4.22
C VAL A 90 -13.58 -100.43 5.01
N SER A 91 -13.22 -100.04 6.23
CA SER A 91 -13.84 -98.92 6.93
C SER A 91 -12.94 -98.34 8.02
N LYS A 92 -13.04 -97.02 8.22
CA LYS A 92 -12.35 -96.28 9.28
C LYS A 92 -13.39 -95.41 10.00
N VAL A 93 -13.61 -95.67 11.29
CA VAL A 93 -14.64 -95.01 12.10
C VAL A 93 -14.00 -94.35 13.30
N LYS A 94 -14.31 -93.06 13.51
CA LYS A 94 -13.81 -92.29 14.67
C LYS A 94 -14.41 -92.86 15.96
N LYS A 95 -13.54 -93.35 16.85
CA LYS A 95 -13.88 -93.91 18.16
C LYS A 95 -13.83 -92.85 19.27
N SER A 96 -12.78 -92.04 19.27
CA SER A 96 -12.54 -91.01 20.30
C SER A 96 -11.64 -89.90 19.78
N GLU A 97 -11.59 -88.76 20.49
CA GLU A 97 -10.76 -87.61 20.18
C GLU A 97 -10.37 -86.91 21.48
N THR A 98 -9.08 -86.62 21.64
CA THR A 98 -8.51 -86.02 22.85
C THR A 98 -7.64 -84.84 22.45
N VAL A 99 -7.89 -83.66 23.01
CA VAL A 99 -7.01 -82.49 22.84
C VAL A 99 -5.75 -82.71 23.67
N THR A 100 -4.61 -82.87 23.02
CA THR A 100 -3.29 -83.06 23.67
C THR A 100 -2.61 -81.73 23.95
N LYS A 101 -2.91 -80.70 23.16
CA LYS A 101 -2.46 -79.32 23.36
C LYS A 101 -3.59 -78.36 22.94
N PRO A 102 -4.13 -77.51 23.83
CA PRO A 102 -5.10 -76.49 23.41
C PRO A 102 -4.45 -75.50 22.43
N ALA A 103 -5.26 -74.98 21.50
CA ALA A 103 -4.84 -73.83 20.71
C ALA A 103 -4.83 -72.56 21.60
N VAL A 104 -3.97 -71.60 21.26
CA VAL A 104 -3.96 -70.27 21.87
C VAL A 104 -4.35 -69.28 20.78
N ASP A 105 -5.48 -68.61 20.95
CA ASP A 105 -5.99 -67.66 19.97
C ASP A 105 -5.10 -66.43 19.85
N GLU A 106 -5.00 -65.91 18.62
CA GLU A 106 -4.32 -64.64 18.37
C GLU A 106 -5.15 -63.48 18.95
N VAL A 107 -4.46 -62.52 19.58
CA VAL A 107 -5.09 -61.29 20.08
C VAL A 107 -4.48 -60.12 19.34
N ILE A 108 -5.24 -59.54 18.42
CA ILE A 108 -4.91 -58.28 17.76
C ILE A 108 -5.38 -57.13 18.64
N GLU A 109 -4.50 -56.18 18.91
CA GLU A 109 -4.85 -54.90 19.52
C GLU A 109 -5.01 -53.84 18.42
N GLU A 110 -6.20 -53.26 18.33
CA GLU A 110 -6.58 -52.28 17.31
C GLU A 110 -6.75 -50.88 17.91
N GLY A 111 -6.10 -49.89 17.31
CA GLY A 111 -6.12 -48.51 17.78
C GLY A 111 -7.46 -47.83 17.56
N THR A 112 -7.94 -47.13 18.60
CA THR A 112 -9.16 -46.30 18.59
C THR A 112 -8.94 -44.88 19.12
N GLY A 113 -7.72 -44.55 19.55
CA GLY A 113 -7.35 -43.19 19.91
C GLY A 113 -7.28 -42.26 18.69
N PRO A 114 -7.36 -40.93 18.90
CA PRO A 114 -7.31 -39.98 17.80
C PRO A 114 -5.95 -39.99 17.09
N VAL A 115 -5.95 -39.71 15.80
CA VAL A 115 -4.73 -39.45 15.03
C VAL A 115 -4.27 -38.02 15.31
N ILE A 116 -3.18 -37.89 16.08
CA ILE A 116 -2.58 -36.59 16.40
C ILE A 116 -1.62 -36.18 15.28
N THR A 117 -1.76 -34.95 14.81
CA THR A 117 -0.85 -34.31 13.84
C THR A 117 -0.52 -32.88 14.28
N THR A 118 0.63 -32.36 13.84
CA THR A 118 1.06 -30.99 14.13
C THR A 118 1.45 -30.27 12.85
N LYS A 119 1.11 -28.99 12.77
CA LYS A 119 1.37 -28.12 11.60
C LYS A 119 1.88 -26.76 12.09
N GLU A 120 2.74 -26.12 11.29
CA GLU A 120 3.14 -24.73 11.53
C GLU A 120 2.21 -23.77 10.78
N GLU A 121 1.75 -22.73 11.47
CA GLU A 121 0.85 -21.72 10.93
C GLU A 121 1.39 -20.32 11.22
N THR A 122 1.48 -19.50 10.18
CA THR A 122 2.06 -18.16 10.25
C THR A 122 0.97 -17.10 10.21
N LYS A 123 0.96 -16.21 11.21
CA LYS A 123 0.13 -15.00 11.25
C LYS A 123 1.03 -13.77 11.10
N THR A 124 0.62 -12.81 10.29
CA THR A 124 1.25 -11.48 10.21
C THR A 124 0.39 -10.43 10.90
N GLU A 125 1.04 -9.47 11.55
CA GLU A 125 0.42 -8.31 12.18
C GLU A 125 1.21 -7.06 11.81
N GLU A 126 0.53 -5.93 11.65
CA GLU A 126 1.21 -4.65 11.41
C GLU A 126 1.86 -4.10 12.68
N VAL A 127 2.95 -3.34 12.52
CA VAL A 127 3.59 -2.58 13.59
C VAL A 127 3.56 -1.10 13.21
N ASP A 128 2.81 -0.29 13.95
CA ASP A 128 2.69 1.15 13.66
C ASP A 128 4.01 1.90 13.90
N PHE A 129 4.30 2.87 13.04
CA PHE A 129 5.45 3.76 13.15
C PHE A 129 5.19 4.90 14.14
N GLN A 130 6.26 5.51 14.68
CA GLN A 130 6.14 6.69 15.52
C GLN A 130 6.35 7.97 14.69
N VAL A 131 5.82 9.10 15.18
CA VAL A 131 6.06 10.43 14.58
C VAL A 131 7.09 11.17 15.44
N LYS A 132 8.22 11.51 14.82
CA LYS A 132 9.33 12.23 15.44
C LYS A 132 9.38 13.67 14.93
N GLU A 133 9.04 14.61 15.82
CA GLU A 133 9.14 16.03 15.53
C GLU A 133 10.57 16.55 15.74
N VAL A 134 11.08 17.36 14.80
CA VAL A 134 12.42 17.92 14.81
C VAL A 134 12.35 19.45 14.61
N PRO A 135 12.79 20.28 15.57
CA PRO A 135 12.78 21.73 15.41
C PRO A 135 13.68 22.21 14.27
N ASN A 136 13.13 22.96 13.30
CA ASN A 136 13.88 23.54 12.19
C ASN A 136 13.85 25.08 12.22
N PRO A 137 14.97 25.78 12.50
CA PRO A 137 15.04 27.24 12.56
C PRO A 137 15.12 27.93 11.19
N ALA A 138 15.11 27.19 10.07
CA ALA A 138 14.95 27.75 8.74
C ALA A 138 13.46 27.93 8.35
N LEU A 139 12.58 27.06 8.84
CA LEU A 139 11.14 27.07 8.56
C LEU A 139 10.39 28.05 9.48
N PRO A 140 9.44 28.86 8.96
CA PRO A 140 8.63 29.78 9.76
C PRO A 140 7.88 29.09 10.90
N GLU A 141 7.72 29.79 12.03
CA GLU A 141 6.98 29.29 13.18
C GLU A 141 5.56 28.83 12.80
N GLY A 142 5.22 27.58 13.13
CA GLY A 142 3.94 26.93 12.78
C GLY A 142 3.91 26.19 11.43
N VAL A 143 4.93 26.33 10.57
CA VAL A 143 5.07 25.51 9.35
C VAL A 143 5.59 24.11 9.72
N ARG A 144 5.01 23.07 9.12
CA ARG A 144 5.46 21.67 9.28
C ARG A 144 5.87 21.09 7.91
N ASN A 145 6.91 20.27 7.88
CA ASN A 145 7.44 19.64 6.67
C ASN A 145 7.81 18.17 6.95
N VAL A 146 7.25 17.21 6.20
CA VAL A 146 7.58 15.79 6.37
C VAL A 146 8.84 15.48 5.56
N THR A 147 9.95 15.16 6.24
CA THR A 147 11.24 14.86 5.60
C THR A 147 11.52 13.35 5.47
N THR A 148 10.79 12.52 6.19
CA THR A 148 10.75 11.06 5.99
C THR A 148 9.34 10.59 6.29
N SER A 149 8.62 10.06 5.30
CA SER A 149 7.27 9.53 5.50
C SER A 149 7.29 8.22 6.27
N GLY A 150 6.38 8.06 7.23
CA GLY A 150 6.29 6.85 8.04
C GLY A 150 5.90 5.60 7.22
N LYS A 151 6.39 4.43 7.65
CA LYS A 151 6.01 3.12 7.08
C LYS A 151 5.81 2.11 8.19
N LYS A 152 4.68 1.40 8.16
CA LYS A 152 4.41 0.32 9.11
C LYS A 152 5.42 -0.82 8.94
N GLY A 153 5.82 -1.40 10.06
CA GLY A 153 6.56 -2.65 10.11
C GLY A 153 5.62 -3.86 10.04
N VAL A 154 6.22 -5.05 10.04
CA VAL A 154 5.52 -6.34 10.07
C VAL A 154 6.07 -7.17 11.22
N ARG A 155 5.17 -7.65 12.09
CA ARG A 155 5.39 -8.74 13.03
C ARG A 155 4.93 -10.03 12.38
N THR A 156 5.75 -11.06 12.47
CA THR A 156 5.40 -12.43 12.10
C THR A 156 5.36 -13.28 13.37
N ILE A 157 4.24 -13.97 13.56
CA ILE A 157 4.02 -14.91 14.66
C ILE A 157 3.84 -16.30 14.04
N VAL A 158 4.69 -17.24 14.44
CA VAL A 158 4.58 -18.65 14.02
C VAL A 158 4.01 -19.45 15.17
N TYR A 159 2.98 -20.24 14.89
CA TYR A 159 2.35 -21.14 15.83
C TYR A 159 2.59 -22.59 15.46
N THR A 160 2.82 -23.44 16.45
CA THR A 160 2.61 -24.89 16.30
C THR A 160 1.16 -25.19 16.68
N VAL A 161 0.42 -25.78 15.75
CA VAL A 161 -1.00 -26.10 15.88
C VAL A 161 -1.17 -27.61 15.85
N THR A 162 -1.79 -28.14 16.91
CA THR A 162 -2.02 -29.56 17.13
C THR A 162 -3.47 -29.90 16.77
N TYR A 163 -3.62 -30.94 15.95
CA TYR A 163 -4.89 -31.43 15.46
C TYR A 163 -5.10 -32.88 15.90
N ALA A 164 -6.30 -33.22 16.38
CA ALA A 164 -6.75 -34.58 16.66
C ALA A 164 -7.86 -34.95 15.67
N ASP A 165 -7.66 -36.00 14.87
CA ASP A 165 -8.57 -36.41 13.79
C ASP A 165 -8.97 -35.25 12.83
N GLY A 166 -8.07 -34.28 12.65
CA GLY A 166 -8.27 -33.09 11.80
C GLY A 166 -8.95 -31.90 12.49
N VAL A 167 -9.37 -32.01 13.75
CA VAL A 167 -9.91 -30.91 14.56
C VAL A 167 -8.80 -30.26 15.38
N GLU A 168 -8.72 -28.92 15.39
CA GLU A 168 -7.73 -28.21 16.21
C GLU A 168 -8.01 -28.46 17.71
N THR A 169 -7.02 -28.99 18.43
CA THR A 169 -7.09 -29.22 19.89
C THR A 169 -6.14 -28.34 20.69
N GLY A 170 -5.26 -27.59 20.03
CA GLY A 170 -4.39 -26.61 20.70
C GLY A 170 -3.49 -25.84 19.74
N ARG A 171 -3.20 -24.59 20.09
CA ARG A 171 -2.28 -23.70 19.38
C ARG A 171 -1.28 -23.12 20.39
N VAL A 172 0.02 -23.24 20.09
CA VAL A 172 1.12 -22.73 20.92
C VAL A 172 1.98 -21.79 20.08
N GLU A 173 2.32 -20.62 20.63
CA GLU A 173 3.25 -19.69 19.97
C GLU A 173 4.67 -20.30 19.95
N LYS A 174 5.26 -20.43 18.76
CA LYS A 174 6.62 -20.94 18.54
C LYS A 174 7.63 -19.82 18.38
N SER A 175 7.22 -18.70 17.77
CA SER A 175 8.02 -17.47 17.71
C SER A 175 7.14 -16.25 17.43
N ASN A 176 7.60 -15.08 17.88
CA ASN A 176 6.94 -13.79 17.69
C ASN A 176 8.04 -12.74 17.45
N THR A 177 8.16 -12.24 16.21
CA THR A 177 9.33 -11.47 15.78
C THR A 177 8.93 -10.35 14.84
N ILE A 178 9.51 -9.16 15.02
CA ILE A 178 9.40 -8.07 14.04
C ILE A 178 10.30 -8.42 12.86
N THR A 179 9.71 -8.93 11.78
CA THR A 179 10.40 -9.36 10.54
C THR A 179 10.63 -8.21 9.56
N THR A 180 9.94 -7.08 9.74
CA THR A 180 10.26 -5.82 9.08
C THR A 180 10.06 -4.70 10.11
N PRO A 181 11.09 -3.93 10.48
CA PRO A 181 10.92 -2.82 11.40
C PRO A 181 10.05 -1.73 10.78
N ALA A 182 9.31 -1.01 11.63
CA ALA A 182 8.66 0.22 11.20
C ALA A 182 9.71 1.30 10.87
N VAL A 183 9.37 2.21 9.96
CA VAL A 183 10.16 3.42 9.68
C VAL A 183 9.38 4.59 10.24
N ASP A 184 9.95 5.27 11.23
CA ASP A 184 9.32 6.44 11.86
C ASP A 184 9.15 7.60 10.87
N GLU A 185 8.05 8.32 11.02
CA GLU A 185 7.83 9.57 10.29
C GLU A 185 8.63 10.70 10.92
N VAL A 186 9.43 11.41 10.13
CA VAL A 186 10.19 12.58 10.60
C VAL A 186 9.52 13.84 10.07
N VAL A 187 9.08 14.69 11.00
CA VAL A 187 8.42 15.97 10.70
C VAL A 187 9.26 17.10 11.24
N GLU A 188 9.78 17.95 10.36
CA GLU A 188 10.38 19.21 10.75
C GLU A 188 9.29 20.20 11.15
N VAL A 189 9.45 20.82 12.33
CA VAL A 189 8.53 21.83 12.87
C VAL A 189 9.27 23.15 12.92
N GLY A 190 8.75 24.15 12.20
CA GLY A 190 9.38 25.46 12.07
C GLY A 190 9.40 26.23 13.38
N THR A 191 10.57 26.81 13.68
CA THR A 191 10.81 27.64 14.88
C THR A 191 11.31 29.04 14.54
N LYS A 192 11.39 29.40 13.25
CA LYS A 192 11.79 30.74 12.81
C LYS A 192 10.68 31.75 13.10
N LYS A 193 10.80 32.44 14.23
CA LYS A 193 9.91 33.54 14.60
C LYS A 193 9.91 34.64 13.53
N ALA A 194 8.77 35.28 13.31
CA ALA A 194 8.70 36.50 12.52
C ALA A 194 9.49 37.61 13.23
N THR A 195 10.33 38.34 12.48
CA THR A 195 10.96 39.57 12.99
C THR A 195 9.90 40.64 13.18
N ALA A 196 9.87 41.27 14.36
CA ALA A 196 9.02 42.43 14.59
C ALA A 196 9.33 43.54 13.57
N PRO A 197 8.31 44.28 13.08
CA PRO A 197 8.54 45.33 12.09
C PRO A 197 9.40 46.45 12.69
N VAL A 198 10.47 46.82 11.99
CA VAL A 198 11.35 47.90 12.44
C VAL A 198 10.68 49.22 12.12
N VAL A 199 10.28 49.95 13.16
CA VAL A 199 9.72 51.30 13.04
C VAL A 199 10.83 52.32 13.31
N THR A 200 11.03 53.25 12.38
CA THR A 200 11.94 54.38 12.55
C THR A 200 11.22 55.70 12.31
N THR A 201 11.72 56.76 12.92
CA THR A 201 11.21 58.13 12.72
C THR A 201 12.36 59.05 12.35
N GLU A 202 12.20 59.81 11.27
CA GLU A 202 13.18 60.79 10.81
C GLU A 202 12.53 62.17 10.60
N ASN A 203 13.37 63.21 10.57
CA ASN A 203 12.94 64.57 10.34
C ASN A 203 13.35 65.00 8.93
N VAL A 204 12.37 65.35 8.09
CA VAL A 204 12.62 65.82 6.72
C VAL A 204 12.13 67.25 6.59
N THR A 205 12.97 68.10 6.03
CA THR A 205 12.75 69.53 5.89
C THR A 205 12.53 69.86 4.42
N GLU A 206 11.34 70.34 4.07
CA GLU A 206 10.98 70.75 2.70
C GLU A 206 10.73 72.26 2.64
N THR A 207 11.20 72.92 1.58
CA THR A 207 10.88 74.33 1.32
C THR A 207 9.69 74.42 0.35
N GLN A 208 8.69 75.23 0.68
CA GLN A 208 7.49 75.47 -0.12
C GLN A 208 7.34 76.98 -0.41
N VAL A 209 6.85 77.31 -1.60
CA VAL A 209 6.64 78.69 -2.05
C VAL A 209 5.34 79.26 -1.47
N ILE A 210 5.36 80.52 -1.04
CA ILE A 210 4.19 81.29 -0.63
C ILE A 210 3.92 82.35 -1.71
N TYR A 211 2.93 82.11 -2.58
CA TYR A 211 2.65 83.03 -3.68
C TYR A 211 2.22 84.42 -3.20
N HIS A 212 2.71 85.46 -3.87
CA HIS A 212 2.40 86.84 -3.54
C HIS A 212 0.96 87.26 -3.91
N GLY A 213 0.34 88.07 -3.06
CA GLY A 213 -0.92 88.75 -3.40
C GLY A 213 -0.72 89.88 -4.42
N THR A 214 -1.80 90.32 -5.06
CA THR A 214 -1.82 91.54 -5.88
C THR A 214 -2.91 92.49 -5.38
N ILE A 215 -2.52 93.72 -5.06
CA ILE A 215 -3.42 94.85 -4.77
C ILE A 215 -3.52 95.72 -6.02
N THR A 216 -4.73 96.17 -6.34
CA THR A 216 -4.95 97.18 -7.38
C THR A 216 -5.34 98.52 -6.76
N LEU A 217 -4.76 99.61 -7.25
CA LEU A 217 -5.05 100.97 -6.79
C LEU A 217 -5.50 101.83 -7.97
N SER A 218 -6.60 102.56 -7.82
CA SER A 218 -7.01 103.55 -8.83
C SER A 218 -6.08 104.76 -8.77
N ASN A 219 -5.54 105.17 -9.91
CA ASN A 219 -4.67 106.34 -10.05
C ASN A 219 -5.31 107.35 -11.04
N PRO A 220 -5.60 108.59 -10.62
CA PRO A 220 -6.26 109.60 -11.45
C PRO A 220 -5.30 110.38 -12.38
N ASP A 221 -3.99 110.14 -12.29
CA ASP A 221 -2.98 110.71 -13.18
C ASP A 221 -2.67 109.83 -14.40
N LEU A 222 -2.85 108.51 -14.25
CA LEU A 222 -2.69 107.53 -15.32
C LEU A 222 -3.92 107.48 -16.26
N PRO A 223 -3.74 107.51 -17.59
CA PRO A 223 -4.83 107.42 -18.57
C PRO A 223 -5.73 106.20 -18.37
N LYS A 224 -7.05 106.40 -18.49
CA LYS A 224 -8.05 105.36 -18.28
C LYS A 224 -7.77 104.11 -19.12
N GLY A 225 -7.76 102.95 -18.47
CA GLY A 225 -7.45 101.65 -19.09
C GLY A 225 -5.98 101.26 -19.10
N THR A 226 -5.04 102.17 -18.78
CA THR A 226 -3.63 101.80 -18.57
C THR A 226 -3.42 101.08 -17.22
N LYS A 227 -2.37 100.26 -17.14
CA LYS A 227 -1.91 99.63 -15.89
C LYS A 227 -0.41 99.88 -15.71
N ARG A 228 0.03 100.11 -14.47
CA ARG A 228 1.45 100.26 -14.11
C ARG A 228 1.74 99.47 -12.84
N ILE A 229 2.72 98.57 -12.87
CA ILE A 229 3.27 97.98 -11.65
C ILE A 229 4.05 99.08 -10.92
N LYS A 230 3.66 99.36 -9.68
CA LYS A 230 4.29 100.35 -8.78
C LYS A 230 5.20 99.69 -7.76
N ILE A 231 4.84 98.48 -7.33
CA ILE A 231 5.67 97.58 -6.53
C ILE A 231 5.55 96.21 -7.17
N ALA A 232 6.67 95.59 -7.56
CA ALA A 232 6.68 94.24 -8.09
C ALA A 232 6.38 93.23 -6.98
N GLY A 233 5.66 92.17 -7.32
CA GLY A 233 5.45 91.05 -6.41
C GLY A 233 6.72 90.22 -6.25
N VAL A 234 6.93 89.65 -5.05
CA VAL A 234 7.98 88.68 -4.79
C VAL A 234 7.38 87.56 -3.95
N ASP A 235 7.46 86.33 -4.44
CA ASP A 235 6.98 85.17 -3.68
C ASP A 235 7.80 84.97 -2.40
N GLY A 236 7.12 84.54 -1.35
CA GLY A 236 7.72 84.13 -0.09
C GLY A 236 8.13 82.67 -0.12
N GLU A 237 8.77 82.24 0.96
CA GLU A 237 9.17 80.85 1.21
C GLU A 237 8.80 80.50 2.64
N LYS A 238 8.34 79.26 2.83
CA LYS A 238 8.27 78.61 4.12
C LYS A 238 9.06 77.32 4.12
N THR A 239 9.56 76.96 5.29
CA THR A 239 10.19 75.68 5.57
C THR A 239 9.22 74.87 6.43
N VAL A 240 8.88 73.67 5.97
CA VAL A 240 8.00 72.72 6.68
C VAL A 240 8.85 71.54 7.14
N VAL A 241 8.82 71.26 8.44
CA VAL A 241 9.54 70.13 9.04
C VAL A 241 8.56 69.01 9.31
N TYR A 242 8.68 67.92 8.55
CA TYR A 242 7.90 66.71 8.75
C TYR A 242 8.60 65.76 9.73
N THR A 243 7.80 65.06 10.53
CA THR A 243 8.19 63.77 11.10
C THR A 243 7.68 62.70 10.16
N ILE A 244 8.59 61.91 9.59
CA ILE A 244 8.25 60.76 8.75
C ILE A 244 8.45 59.50 9.58
N THR A 245 7.38 58.70 9.71
CA THR A 245 7.44 57.36 10.28
C THR A 245 7.61 56.36 9.14
N LYS A 246 8.60 55.47 9.27
CA LYS A 246 8.85 54.38 8.34
C LYS A 246 8.66 53.04 9.04
N THR A 247 8.10 52.07 8.34
CA THR A 247 7.95 50.68 8.80
C THR A 247 8.67 49.76 7.82
N ASN A 248 9.67 49.02 8.28
CA ASN A 248 10.59 48.24 7.44
C ASN A 248 11.22 49.08 6.30
N GLY A 249 11.49 50.37 6.57
CA GLY A 249 12.08 51.32 5.61
C GLY A 249 11.10 52.03 4.68
N VAL A 250 9.83 51.59 4.59
CA VAL A 250 8.79 52.23 3.76
C VAL A 250 8.07 53.31 4.57
N GLU A 251 7.85 54.50 3.99
CA GLU A 251 7.06 55.58 4.59
C GLU A 251 5.62 55.13 4.85
N THR A 252 5.19 55.16 6.11
CA THR A 252 3.83 54.75 6.55
C THR A 252 3.04 55.88 7.21
N SER A 253 3.70 56.98 7.62
CA SER A 253 3.04 58.20 8.05
C SER A 253 3.95 59.42 7.86
N ARG A 254 3.34 60.57 7.54
CA ARG A 254 3.99 61.88 7.41
C ARG A 254 3.15 62.90 8.15
N VAL A 255 3.75 63.56 9.15
CA VAL A 255 3.07 64.55 10.00
C VAL A 255 3.90 65.82 10.05
N VAL A 256 3.27 66.98 9.82
CA VAL A 256 3.93 68.28 10.04
C VAL A 256 4.23 68.43 11.53
N ARG A 257 5.50 68.63 11.89
CA ARG A 257 5.90 69.04 13.25
C ARG A 257 5.84 70.55 13.38
N ASP A 258 6.41 71.26 12.40
CA ASP A 258 6.68 72.69 12.47
C ASP A 258 6.64 73.33 11.07
N GLU A 259 6.29 74.62 11.03
CA GLU A 259 6.19 75.42 9.81
C GLU A 259 6.66 76.86 10.08
N GLN A 260 7.76 77.26 9.45
CA GLN A 260 8.34 78.60 9.58
C GLN A 260 8.32 79.32 8.24
N ILE A 261 7.75 80.53 8.18
CA ILE A 261 7.95 81.46 7.06
C ILE A 261 9.39 81.98 7.11
N THR A 262 10.19 81.66 6.10
CA THR A 262 11.60 82.06 5.98
C THR A 262 11.79 83.28 5.09
N LYS A 263 10.87 83.54 4.16
CA LYS A 263 10.74 84.80 3.40
C LYS A 263 9.27 85.19 3.35
N THR A 264 8.94 86.40 3.81
CA THR A 264 7.58 86.94 3.69
C THR A 264 7.30 87.40 2.24
N PRO A 265 6.14 87.05 1.65
CA PRO A 265 5.81 87.48 0.29
C PRO A 265 5.59 89.00 0.22
N ILE A 266 6.18 89.64 -0.78
CA ILE A 266 5.96 91.06 -1.08
C ILE A 266 4.77 91.17 -2.02
N THR A 267 3.70 91.84 -1.57
CA THR A 267 2.47 92.02 -2.34
C THR A 267 2.71 92.96 -3.53
N GLN A 268 2.34 92.50 -4.73
CA GLN A 268 2.40 93.32 -5.95
C GLN A 268 1.37 94.46 -5.88
N VAL A 269 1.77 95.67 -6.25
CA VAL A 269 0.86 96.83 -6.35
C VAL A 269 0.77 97.28 -7.80
N VAL A 270 -0.43 97.15 -8.38
CA VAL A 270 -0.74 97.59 -9.75
C VAL A 270 -1.63 98.81 -9.70
N GLU A 271 -1.14 99.95 -10.16
CA GLU A 271 -1.96 101.12 -10.39
C GLU A 271 -2.75 100.95 -11.69
N ILE A 272 -4.06 101.24 -11.64
CA ILE A 272 -4.97 101.25 -12.78
C ILE A 272 -5.33 102.70 -13.07
N GLY A 273 -5.13 103.13 -14.32
CA GLY A 273 -5.46 104.48 -14.74
C GLY A 273 -6.96 104.75 -14.75
N THR A 274 -7.33 105.91 -14.24
CA THR A 274 -8.72 106.41 -14.16
C THR A 274 -8.89 107.81 -14.76
N LYS A 275 -7.82 108.41 -15.30
CA LYS A 275 -7.87 109.71 -15.97
C LYS A 275 -8.65 109.62 -17.27
N GLU A 276 -9.87 110.13 -17.28
CA GLU A 276 -10.67 110.30 -18.51
C GLU A 276 -9.88 111.18 -19.50
N SER A 277 -9.88 110.80 -20.78
CA SER A 277 -9.28 111.64 -21.82
C SER A 277 -10.23 112.78 -22.18
N GLY A 278 -9.81 114.02 -21.92
CA GLY A 278 -10.60 115.22 -22.17
C GLY A 278 -10.79 115.47 -23.67
N SER A 279 -11.90 114.97 -24.21
CA SER A 279 -12.29 115.21 -25.61
C SER A 279 -13.04 116.53 -25.75
N SER A 280 -12.62 117.35 -26.70
CA SER A 280 -13.41 118.45 -27.28
C SER A 280 -13.08 118.57 -28.77
N GLN A 281 -14.06 118.91 -29.60
CA GLN A 281 -14.09 118.45 -30.99
C GLN A 281 -14.80 119.43 -31.95
N SER A 282 -14.03 120.07 -32.84
CA SER A 282 -14.49 120.79 -34.05
C SER A 282 -13.27 120.98 -34.99
N ASN A 283 -13.25 120.49 -36.24
CA ASN A 283 -13.96 120.97 -37.45
C ASN A 283 -13.70 122.46 -37.80
N ALA A 284 -13.40 122.86 -39.05
CA ALA A 284 -13.01 122.12 -40.27
C ALA A 284 -12.52 123.11 -41.39
N SER A 285 -11.83 122.60 -42.44
CA SER A 285 -11.60 123.26 -43.76
C SER A 285 -10.72 124.55 -43.81
N GLN A 286 -10.02 124.93 -44.91
CA GLN A 286 -9.73 124.26 -46.20
C GLN A 286 -8.51 124.87 -46.96
N ASP A 287 -8.16 124.23 -48.09
CA ASP A 287 -7.53 124.73 -49.33
C ASP A 287 -6.02 125.09 -49.46
N GLN A 288 -5.38 124.29 -50.35
CA GLN A 288 -4.44 124.63 -51.45
C GLN A 288 -3.30 125.64 -51.19
N LYS A 289 -2.03 125.29 -51.46
CA LYS A 289 -1.54 125.06 -52.84
C LYS A 289 -0.18 124.34 -52.91
N ASP A 290 0.05 123.60 -54.01
CA ASP A 290 1.36 123.08 -54.47
C ASP A 290 1.98 124.09 -55.47
N PRO A 291 3.33 124.28 -55.51
CA PRO A 291 4.20 123.34 -56.23
C PRO A 291 5.56 122.98 -55.58
N SER A 292 6.01 121.75 -55.81
CA SER A 292 7.37 121.30 -56.19
C SER A 292 8.58 122.20 -55.80
N ASP A 293 9.64 121.68 -55.15
CA ASP A 293 10.59 120.78 -55.84
C ASP A 293 11.46 119.89 -54.91
N LYS A 294 11.67 118.63 -55.35
CA LYS A 294 12.93 117.86 -55.32
C LYS A 294 13.78 117.68 -54.04
N ALA A 295 13.59 116.53 -53.36
CA ALA A 295 14.68 115.78 -52.71
C ALA A 295 14.36 114.28 -52.45
N GLN A 296 14.87 113.40 -53.33
CA GLN A 296 15.30 112.01 -53.08
C GLN A 296 14.37 111.04 -52.30
N ASP A 297 13.50 110.38 -53.07
CA ASP A 297 13.40 108.92 -53.19
C ASP A 297 14.65 108.11 -52.70
N SER A 298 14.52 106.90 -52.11
CA SER A 298 13.64 105.77 -52.48
C SER A 298 13.20 104.87 -51.30
N LYS A 299 12.19 104.01 -51.54
CA LYS A 299 11.78 102.91 -50.64
C LYS A 299 12.56 101.61 -50.88
N GLY A 300 12.76 100.83 -49.81
CA GLY A 300 13.07 99.39 -49.80
C GLY A 300 13.27 98.95 -48.34
N GLN A 301 12.74 97.83 -47.81
CA GLN A 301 12.04 96.67 -48.38
C GLN A 301 12.89 95.83 -49.34
N GLY A 302 13.02 94.53 -49.03
CA GLY A 302 14.07 93.63 -49.55
C GLY A 302 15.19 93.51 -48.50
N GLN A 303 15.30 92.47 -47.68
CA GLN A 303 15.48 91.03 -47.99
C GLN A 303 16.84 90.74 -48.64
N LYS A 304 17.58 89.79 -48.04
CA LYS A 304 18.38 88.70 -48.65
C LYS A 304 19.36 88.15 -47.60
N ASP A 305 19.80 86.89 -47.54
CA ASP A 305 19.38 85.59 -48.13
C ASP A 305 20.32 84.52 -47.48
N SER A 306 20.19 83.19 -47.63
CA SER A 306 19.20 82.35 -48.31
C SER A 306 19.13 80.94 -47.70
N THR A 307 18.20 80.16 -48.25
CA THR A 307 17.98 78.71 -48.10
C THR A 307 19.21 77.79 -47.94
N GLY A 308 19.08 76.78 -47.09
CA GLY A 308 19.84 75.52 -47.14
C GLY A 308 19.01 74.37 -46.56
N LYS A 309 18.65 73.35 -47.36
CA LYS A 309 17.62 72.35 -47.00
C LYS A 309 18.08 70.93 -47.38
N VAL A 310 17.92 69.98 -46.44
CA VAL A 310 18.13 68.53 -46.58
C VAL A 310 19.58 68.08 -46.83
N GLN A 311 20.13 67.26 -45.92
CA GLN A 311 20.65 65.93 -46.27
C GLN A 311 21.05 65.13 -45.02
N ASP A 312 20.53 63.91 -44.94
CA ASP A 312 21.10 62.79 -44.21
C ASP A 312 21.95 62.01 -45.23
N PRO A 313 23.26 61.79 -44.96
CA PRO A 313 23.74 60.41 -45.06
C PRO A 313 24.88 60.03 -44.10
N LYS A 314 24.74 58.83 -43.51
CA LYS A 314 25.74 57.73 -43.42
C LYS A 314 27.20 57.95 -42.99
N ASP A 315 27.60 57.08 -42.05
CA ASP A 315 28.82 56.24 -42.04
C ASP A 315 30.23 56.85 -42.25
N GLN A 316 30.99 56.95 -41.15
CA GLN A 316 32.36 56.42 -41.01
C GLN A 316 32.77 56.46 -39.51
N ALA A 317 33.21 55.40 -38.81
CA ALA A 317 34.10 54.26 -39.07
C ALA A 317 35.60 54.52 -38.78
N LYS A 318 36.20 53.67 -37.92
CA LYS A 318 37.66 53.44 -37.78
C LYS A 318 37.91 52.06 -37.14
N PRO A 319 39.17 51.54 -37.18
CA PRO A 319 39.58 50.30 -37.87
C PRO A 319 39.37 49.02 -37.02
N GLY A 320 39.52 47.77 -37.50
CA GLY A 320 40.46 47.21 -38.49
C GLY A 320 41.77 46.75 -37.80
N SER A 321 42.48 45.69 -38.21
CA SER A 321 42.36 44.75 -39.35
C SER A 321 43.55 43.74 -39.29
N ASP A 322 43.53 42.44 -39.68
CA ASP A 322 42.45 41.54 -40.17
C ASP A 322 42.91 40.04 -40.21
N ALA A 323 42.09 39.15 -40.81
CA ALA A 323 42.43 37.80 -41.34
C ALA A 323 42.57 36.61 -40.33
N ALA A 324 42.46 35.31 -40.71
CA ALA A 324 42.45 34.71 -42.06
C ALA A 324 41.65 33.38 -42.21
N THR A 325 40.94 33.24 -43.35
CA THR A 325 40.85 32.09 -44.28
C THR A 325 40.51 30.63 -43.85
N SER A 326 39.64 29.99 -44.66
CA SER A 326 39.44 28.52 -44.84
C SER A 326 38.64 27.74 -43.76
N SER A 327 37.93 26.63 -44.06
CA SER A 327 37.33 26.11 -45.33
C SER A 327 36.42 24.88 -45.06
N GLN A 328 35.64 24.48 -46.07
CA GLN A 328 35.16 23.11 -46.37
C GLN A 328 34.25 22.28 -45.40
N SER A 329 33.05 21.98 -45.91
CA SER A 329 32.39 20.65 -45.99
C SER A 329 32.28 19.70 -44.78
N GLY A 330 31.03 19.36 -44.41
CA GLY A 330 30.65 18.14 -43.69
C GLY A 330 29.16 17.86 -43.88
N GLN A 331 28.75 16.60 -44.15
CA GLN A 331 27.40 16.27 -44.64
C GLN A 331 26.85 14.97 -44.02
N THR A 332 25.57 14.97 -43.63
CA THR A 332 24.75 13.79 -43.22
C THR A 332 25.20 13.11 -41.90
N ASP A 333 24.33 12.50 -41.08
CA ASP A 333 23.17 11.65 -41.44
C ASP A 333 21.84 11.84 -40.66
N ARG A 334 20.79 11.13 -41.09
CA ARG A 334 19.40 11.05 -40.54
C ARG A 334 19.18 9.72 -39.77
N PRO A 335 17.98 9.37 -39.20
CA PRO A 335 16.67 10.05 -39.11
C PRO A 335 16.20 10.31 -37.63
N GLN A 336 15.21 11.14 -37.24
CA GLN A 336 13.75 11.27 -37.58
C GLN A 336 12.96 9.96 -37.32
N GLN A 337 11.78 9.86 -36.67
CA GLN A 337 10.81 10.72 -35.92
C GLN A 337 9.80 9.74 -35.21
N PRO A 338 8.55 10.06 -34.72
CA PRO A 338 7.79 11.32 -34.54
C PRO A 338 7.96 11.93 -33.11
N GLN A 339 7.03 12.40 -32.24
CA GLN A 339 5.56 12.49 -32.11
C GLN A 339 5.10 13.76 -31.32
N TYR A 340 3.79 13.96 -31.15
CA TYR A 340 3.10 15.11 -30.51
C TYR A 340 2.75 14.85 -29.02
N SER A 341 2.24 15.77 -28.18
CA SER A 341 1.53 17.06 -28.39
C SER A 341 1.85 18.14 -27.34
N ARG A 342 1.45 19.40 -27.59
CA ARG A 342 1.61 20.55 -26.68
C ARG A 342 0.45 20.69 -25.67
N VAL A 343 0.75 21.27 -24.51
CA VAL A 343 -0.22 21.66 -23.47
C VAL A 343 -0.70 23.11 -23.68
N ASN A 344 -2.00 23.40 -23.51
CA ASN A 344 -2.47 24.77 -23.18
C ASN A 344 -3.84 24.83 -22.45
N ARG A 345 -3.78 25.08 -21.13
CA ARG A 345 -4.62 25.96 -20.29
C ARG A 345 -6.14 26.19 -20.53
N ASN A 346 -6.86 26.02 -19.39
CA ASN A 346 -7.79 26.96 -18.74
C ASN A 346 -9.22 27.21 -19.28
N ALA A 347 -10.20 26.83 -18.45
CA ALA A 347 -11.30 27.65 -17.90
C ALA A 347 -12.01 26.82 -16.80
N GLU A 348 -12.64 27.33 -15.75
CA GLU A 348 -12.64 28.63 -15.03
C GLU A 348 -13.29 28.36 -13.66
N GLU A 349 -12.78 28.87 -12.53
CA GLU A 349 -13.67 29.17 -11.39
C GLU A 349 -13.09 30.24 -10.43
N LYS A 350 -13.98 30.91 -9.69
CA LYS A 350 -13.71 32.20 -9.05
C LYS A 350 -13.48 32.08 -7.54
N LYS A 351 -12.29 32.47 -7.08
CA LYS A 351 -11.93 32.55 -5.65
C LYS A 351 -12.66 33.72 -4.98
N ASN A 352 -13.74 33.44 -4.23
CA ASN A 352 -14.42 34.41 -3.35
C ASN A 352 -14.84 33.75 -2.02
N LEU A 353 -14.13 34.10 -0.94
CA LEU A 353 -14.50 33.89 0.47
C LEU A 353 -13.73 34.93 1.32
N PRO A 354 -14.20 35.29 2.53
CA PRO A 354 -15.37 34.77 3.24
C PRO A 354 -16.54 35.77 3.33
N ASN A 355 -17.66 35.33 3.90
CA ASN A 355 -18.63 36.20 4.56
C ASN A 355 -18.76 35.77 6.05
N THR A 356 -19.15 36.69 6.94
CA THR A 356 -19.10 36.52 8.39
C THR A 356 -20.49 36.62 9.05
N GLY A 357 -20.73 35.82 10.09
CA GLY A 357 -21.96 35.75 10.90
C GLY A 357 -22.18 34.30 11.32
N GLU A 358 -22.06 33.92 12.59
CA GLU A 358 -22.87 34.25 13.78
C GLU A 358 -24.08 33.33 14.01
N HIS A 359 -24.32 33.12 15.31
CA HIS A 359 -25.18 32.17 16.02
C HIS A 359 -26.62 31.93 15.53
N ALA A 360 -27.09 30.67 15.64
CA ALA A 360 -28.44 30.34 16.13
C ALA A 360 -28.53 28.89 16.67
N ASN A 361 -29.49 28.62 17.57
CA ASN A 361 -29.75 27.31 18.20
C ASN A 361 -30.89 26.54 17.47
N GLY A 362 -30.93 25.19 17.53
CA GLY A 362 -32.07 24.44 16.96
C GLY A 362 -32.10 22.90 17.09
N LEU A 363 -32.49 22.39 18.27
CA LEU A 363 -33.37 21.21 18.53
C LEU A 363 -33.29 19.91 17.67
N VAL A 364 -33.05 18.76 18.36
CA VAL A 364 -33.85 17.49 18.28
C VAL A 364 -33.68 16.60 16.99
N ALA A 365 -33.62 15.25 16.99
CA ALA A 365 -34.00 14.20 17.96
C ALA A 365 -33.21 12.84 17.86
N LEU A 366 -33.13 12.14 19.01
CA LEU A 366 -33.42 10.70 19.26
C LEU A 366 -32.59 9.51 18.68
N LEU A 367 -32.71 8.39 19.42
CA LEU A 367 -32.28 6.99 19.17
C LEU A 367 -30.76 6.74 19.05
N GLY A 368 -30.07 6.08 20.00
CA GLY A 368 -30.50 5.53 21.29
C GLY A 368 -30.73 4.01 21.28
N LEU A 369 -29.75 3.23 21.76
CA LEU A 369 -29.91 1.80 22.08
C LEU A 369 -29.05 1.45 23.30
N VAL A 370 -29.69 0.99 24.38
CA VAL A 370 -29.04 0.54 25.61
C VAL A 370 -29.02 -0.99 25.61
N LEU A 371 -27.85 -1.59 25.85
CA LEU A 371 -27.76 -2.97 26.35
C LEU A 371 -26.96 -2.98 27.66
N ALA A 372 -27.64 -3.34 28.75
CA ALA A 372 -27.01 -3.60 30.04
C ALA A 372 -27.22 -5.07 30.38
N SER A 373 -26.14 -5.79 30.65
CA SER A 373 -26.16 -7.17 31.14
C SER A 373 -25.53 -7.25 32.51
N VAL A 374 -26.36 -7.18 33.55
CA VAL A 374 -25.93 -7.38 34.94
C VAL A 374 -25.83 -8.89 35.22
N THR A 375 -24.66 -9.35 35.63
CA THR A 375 -24.52 -10.57 36.44
C THR A 375 -23.50 -10.30 37.53
N ALA A 376 -23.89 -10.48 38.79
CA ALA A 376 -23.02 -10.30 39.94
C ALA A 376 -22.41 -11.63 40.39
N PHE A 377 -21.31 -11.59 41.14
CA PHE A 377 -21.09 -12.60 42.18
C PHE A 377 -20.35 -12.03 43.41
N PHE A 378 -20.69 -12.57 44.58
CA PHE A 378 -19.94 -12.45 45.84
C PHE A 378 -18.54 -13.14 45.65
N ASN A 379 -17.51 -13.02 46.48
CA ASN A 379 -17.36 -12.63 47.89
C ASN A 379 -15.90 -12.14 48.09
N PHE A 380 -15.36 -11.69 49.23
CA PHE A 380 -15.81 -11.57 50.62
C PHE A 380 -15.04 -10.43 51.32
N ARG A 381 -15.42 -10.06 52.55
CA ARG A 381 -14.68 -9.12 53.40
C ARG A 381 -14.59 -9.64 54.84
N ARG A 382 -13.47 -10.25 55.23
CA ARG A 382 -13.13 -10.46 56.65
C ARG A 382 -12.25 -9.33 57.16
N LYS A 383 -12.39 -9.01 58.45
CA LYS A 383 -11.94 -7.74 59.03
C LYS A 383 -11.16 -8.01 60.32
N LYS A 384 -10.11 -7.22 60.52
CA LYS A 384 -9.54 -6.80 61.83
C LYS A 384 -8.71 -7.79 62.67
N HIS A 385 -7.70 -7.16 63.29
CA HIS A 385 -6.85 -7.57 64.41
C HIS A 385 -5.87 -8.72 64.16
#